data_AF-A0A0Q6TKX2-F1
#
_entry.id   AF-A0A0Q6TKX2-F1
#
_cell.length_a   1.000
_cell.length_b   1.000
_cell.length_c   1.000
_cell.angle_alpha   90.00
_cell.angle_beta   90.00
_cell.angle_gamma   90.00
#
_symmetry.space_group_name_H-M   'P 1'
#
loop_
_entity.id
_entity.type
_entity.pdbx_description
1 polymer ?
#
loop_
_entity_poly.entity_id
_entity_poly.type
_entity_poly.pdbx_seq_one_letter_code
_entity_poly.pdbx_strand_id
1 'polypeptide(L)'
;MNIHALPFPSRRVLAALLLSSAVGAAWADCCSTPSEAGRMTGGGSLICPGAAYRYTFGYELHCQQNGTISGPNNLEVNLSTGDHFHLTDLTRGLCTGPDATTPNAPFNTYYGTGSGRLNGEPANIWFNFVDRGEPGAGVDIAAFTIQTSSGNLLQCSNTLEGGNNQAHQATGRRP
;
A
#
# COMPACT_ATOMS: atom_id res chain seq x y z
N MET A 1 -63.51 -14.92 -56.01
CA MET A 1 -63.64 -13.46 -56.22
C MET A 1 -62.72 -12.76 -55.24
N ASN A 2 -61.81 -11.88 -55.60
CA ASN A 2 -61.39 -11.41 -56.91
C ASN A 2 -59.94 -10.95 -56.75
N ILE A 3 -59.15 -11.21 -57.77
CA ILE A 3 -57.76 -10.78 -57.97
C ILE A 3 -57.64 -9.26 -57.94
N HIS A 4 -56.59 -8.72 -57.31
CA HIS A 4 -55.99 -7.45 -57.75
C HIS A 4 -54.51 -7.48 -57.43
N ALA A 5 -53.72 -7.30 -58.48
CA ALA A 5 -52.27 -7.37 -58.50
C ALA A 5 -51.68 -6.04 -58.99
N LEU A 6 -50.38 -5.87 -58.67
CA LEU A 6 -49.35 -5.01 -59.28
C LEU A 6 -49.28 -3.55 -58.77
N PRO A 7 -48.10 -2.85 -58.86
CA PRO A 7 -46.83 -3.24 -59.49
C PRO A 7 -45.52 -2.98 -58.67
N PHE A 8 -44.44 -3.69 -59.01
CA PHE A 8 -43.02 -3.26 -58.85
C PHE A 8 -42.71 -2.15 -59.88
N PRO A 9 -41.61 -1.33 -59.86
CA PRO A 9 -40.29 -1.56 -59.23
C PRO A 9 -39.60 -0.28 -58.66
N SER A 10 -38.40 -0.43 -58.07
CA SER A 10 -37.21 0.30 -58.55
C SER A 10 -36.00 0.00 -57.67
N ARG A 11 -34.88 -0.29 -58.34
CA ARG A 11 -33.57 -0.55 -57.75
C ARG A 11 -33.05 0.72 -57.07
N ARG A 12 -32.58 0.58 -55.83
CA ARG A 12 -31.48 1.40 -55.30
C ARG A 12 -30.51 0.48 -54.58
N VAL A 13 -29.37 0.27 -55.22
CA VAL A 13 -28.16 -0.22 -54.56
C VAL A 13 -27.69 0.92 -53.66
N LEU A 14 -27.62 0.68 -52.36
CA LEU A 14 -26.89 1.53 -51.42
C LEU A 14 -26.12 0.63 -50.46
N ALA A 15 -24.82 0.80 -50.53
CA ALA A 15 -23.82 0.11 -49.74
C ALA A 15 -23.79 0.62 -48.29
N ALA A 16 -23.20 -0.23 -47.45
CA ALA A 16 -22.57 0.07 -46.16
C ALA A 16 -23.51 0.42 -44.99
N LEU A 17 -23.48 -0.39 -43.94
CA LEU A 17 -22.50 -0.25 -42.85
C LEU A 17 -22.61 -1.49 -41.96
N LEU A 18 -21.54 -2.29 -41.87
CA LEU A 18 -21.39 -3.25 -40.79
C LEU A 18 -21.12 -2.45 -39.50
N LEU A 19 -22.17 -2.14 -38.76
CA LEU A 19 -22.07 -1.67 -37.39
C LEU A 19 -21.73 -2.88 -36.51
N SER A 20 -20.46 -3.27 -36.53
CA SER A 20 -19.90 -4.12 -35.48
C SER A 20 -19.81 -3.29 -34.21
N SER A 21 -20.88 -3.25 -33.43
CA SER A 21 -20.84 -2.75 -32.06
C SER A 21 -20.09 -3.78 -31.21
N ALA A 22 -18.75 -3.72 -31.26
CA ALA A 22 -17.92 -4.24 -30.19
C ALA A 22 -18.18 -3.37 -28.96
N VAL A 23 -19.15 -3.75 -28.14
CA VAL A 23 -19.24 -3.26 -26.77
C VAL A 23 -17.96 -3.75 -26.08
N GLY A 24 -17.00 -2.84 -25.96
CA GLY A 24 -15.72 -3.08 -25.31
C GLY A 24 -15.94 -3.54 -23.87
N ALA A 25 -15.15 -4.52 -23.47
CA ALA A 25 -15.09 -4.99 -22.10
C ALA A 25 -14.61 -3.85 -21.19
N ALA A 26 -15.55 -3.15 -20.55
CA ALA A 26 -15.27 -2.27 -19.42
C ALA A 26 -15.15 -3.12 -18.15
N TRP A 27 -14.06 -3.86 -18.01
CA TRP A 27 -13.71 -4.63 -16.82
C TRP A 27 -12.19 -4.68 -16.66
N ALA A 28 -11.55 -3.57 -16.31
CA ALA A 28 -10.18 -3.60 -15.79
C ALA A 28 -9.84 -2.27 -15.13
N ASP A 29 -10.40 -1.98 -13.95
CA ASP A 29 -9.88 -0.94 -13.05
C ASP A 29 -10.31 -1.20 -11.59
N CYS A 30 -10.16 -2.43 -11.10
CA CYS A 30 -10.36 -2.70 -9.66
C CYS A 30 -9.16 -3.38 -8.99
N CYS A 31 -8.12 -3.73 -9.74
CA CYS A 31 -6.99 -4.46 -9.18
C CYS A 31 -5.73 -3.64 -9.33
N SER A 32 -5.39 -2.98 -8.23
CA SER A 32 -4.04 -2.58 -7.81
C SER A 32 -3.20 -1.86 -8.86
N THR A 33 -3.01 -0.55 -8.67
CA THR A 33 -1.81 0.10 -9.19
C THR A 33 -0.59 -0.75 -8.81
N PRO A 34 0.30 -1.07 -9.76
CA PRO A 34 1.51 -1.80 -9.44
C PRO A 34 2.24 -1.05 -8.34
N SER A 35 2.75 -1.80 -7.35
CA SER A 35 3.57 -1.27 -6.26
C SER A 35 4.52 -0.21 -6.80
N GLU A 36 4.28 1.04 -6.41
CA GLU A 36 4.97 2.16 -7.02
C GLU A 36 6.43 2.15 -6.59
N ALA A 37 7.31 2.51 -7.51
CA ALA A 37 8.72 2.63 -7.18
C ALA A 37 8.88 3.74 -6.12
N GLY A 38 9.59 3.46 -5.03
CA GLY A 38 9.68 4.40 -3.92
C GLY A 38 10.40 3.85 -2.70
N ARG A 39 10.42 4.67 -1.65
CA ARG A 39 10.72 4.23 -0.28
C ARG A 39 9.91 5.05 0.71
N MET A 40 9.61 4.48 1.86
CA MET A 40 9.05 5.22 2.99
C MET A 40 10.05 5.21 4.14
N THR A 41 10.25 6.37 4.75
CA THR A 41 11.05 6.51 5.96
C THR A 41 10.17 7.06 7.05
N GLY A 42 10.50 6.75 8.29
CA GLY A 42 9.82 7.42 9.37
C GLY A 42 10.16 6.83 10.72
N GLY A 43 9.39 7.27 11.68
CA GLY A 43 9.49 6.83 13.04
C GLY A 43 8.63 7.71 13.93
N GLY A 44 8.50 7.29 15.17
CA GLY A 44 7.65 8.01 16.09
C GLY A 44 7.24 7.18 17.28
N SER A 45 6.14 7.60 17.87
CA SER A 45 5.53 6.88 18.98
C SER A 45 4.03 6.88 18.90
N LEU A 46 3.42 5.84 19.46
CA LEU A 46 1.98 5.69 19.56
C LEU A 46 1.62 4.90 20.83
N ILE A 47 0.45 5.19 21.38
CA ILE A 47 -0.17 4.39 22.44
C ILE A 47 -1.30 3.60 21.78
N CYS A 48 -1.31 2.29 21.95
CA CYS A 48 -2.37 1.47 21.37
C CYS A 48 -3.67 1.67 22.14
N PRO A 49 -4.83 1.60 21.47
CA PRO A 49 -6.11 1.57 22.14
C PRO A 49 -6.14 0.48 23.23
N GLY A 50 -6.42 0.87 24.47
CA GLY A 50 -6.49 -0.06 25.61
C GLY A 50 -5.14 -0.51 26.18
N ALA A 51 -4.00 -0.04 25.65
CA ALA A 51 -2.69 -0.30 26.22
C ALA A 51 -2.27 0.81 27.20
N ALA A 52 -1.57 0.43 28.27
CA ALA A 52 -0.96 1.37 29.22
C ALA A 52 0.50 1.74 28.85
N TYR A 53 1.01 1.20 27.74
CA TYR A 53 2.42 1.29 27.36
C TYR A 53 2.57 1.92 25.98
N ARG A 54 3.71 2.58 25.78
CA ARG A 54 4.06 3.32 24.56
C ARG A 54 4.86 2.41 23.63
N TYR A 55 4.54 2.47 22.35
CA TYR A 55 5.40 1.95 21.30
C TYR A 55 6.22 3.09 20.70
N THR A 56 7.48 2.83 20.41
CA THR A 56 8.33 3.68 19.57
C THR A 56 8.87 2.85 18.40
N PHE A 57 9.09 3.49 17.26
CA PHE A 57 9.56 2.78 16.08
C PHE A 57 10.35 3.70 15.17
N GLY A 58 11.15 3.10 14.29
CA GLY A 58 11.91 3.79 13.25
C GLY A 58 12.16 2.86 12.08
N TYR A 59 12.15 3.39 10.85
CA TYR A 59 12.27 2.57 9.65
C TYR A 59 12.78 3.33 8.42
N GLU A 60 13.38 2.56 7.52
CA GLU A 60 13.68 2.91 6.13
C GLU A 60 13.36 1.68 5.29
N LEU A 61 12.32 1.77 4.45
CA LEU A 61 11.76 0.64 3.73
C LEU A 61 11.53 0.98 2.27
N HIS A 62 12.06 0.14 1.39
CA HIS A 62 11.89 0.28 -0.05
C HIS A 62 10.60 -0.39 -0.51
N CYS A 63 9.96 0.20 -1.52
CA CYS A 63 8.84 -0.43 -2.21
C CYS A 63 9.34 -1.61 -3.05
N GLN A 64 8.50 -2.64 -3.16
CA GLN A 64 8.69 -3.75 -4.06
C GLN A 64 8.45 -3.27 -5.49
N GLN A 65 9.35 -3.59 -6.41
CA GLN A 65 9.21 -3.23 -7.83
C GLN A 65 9.49 -4.46 -8.67
N ASN A 66 8.55 -4.82 -9.55
CA ASN A 66 8.66 -6.01 -10.41
C ASN A 66 8.98 -7.31 -9.66
N GLY A 67 8.43 -7.47 -8.45
CA GLY A 67 8.66 -8.66 -7.61
C GLY A 67 9.94 -8.63 -6.79
N THR A 68 10.76 -7.57 -6.90
CA THR A 68 12.02 -7.43 -6.17
C THR A 68 11.91 -6.29 -5.17
N ILE A 69 12.47 -6.48 -3.98
CA ILE A 69 12.62 -5.44 -2.96
C ILE A 69 14.09 -5.02 -2.95
N SER A 70 14.36 -3.72 -3.06
CA SER A 70 15.72 -3.18 -3.12
C SER A 70 16.24 -2.77 -1.73
N GLY A 71 17.57 -2.65 -1.63
CA GLY A 71 18.26 -2.02 -0.50
C GLY A 71 18.28 -2.85 0.80
N PRO A 72 19.02 -2.36 1.82
CA PRO A 72 18.71 -2.75 3.18
C PRO A 72 17.33 -2.22 3.54
N ASN A 73 16.53 -3.01 4.26
CA ASN A 73 15.22 -2.62 4.75
C ASN A 73 15.26 -2.76 6.26
N ASN A 74 15.09 -1.63 6.95
CA ASN A 74 15.24 -1.55 8.39
C ASN A 74 13.91 -1.17 9.02
N LEU A 75 13.53 -1.89 10.07
CA LEU A 75 12.41 -1.54 10.94
C LEU A 75 12.72 -2.02 12.35
N GLU A 76 12.61 -1.11 13.30
CA GLU A 76 12.66 -1.40 14.73
C GLU A 76 11.37 -0.94 15.39
N VAL A 77 10.84 -1.77 16.29
CA VAL A 77 9.68 -1.47 17.12
C VAL A 77 10.04 -1.79 18.56
N ASN A 78 9.97 -0.79 19.43
CA ASN A 78 10.30 -0.89 20.84
C ASN A 78 9.07 -0.61 21.70
N LEU A 79 8.93 -1.33 22.80
CA LEU A 79 7.89 -1.13 23.79
C LEU A 79 8.50 -0.52 25.05
N SER A 80 7.76 0.36 25.72
CA SER A 80 8.19 0.89 27.02
C SER A 80 8.29 -0.17 28.12
N THR A 81 7.80 -1.39 27.89
CA THR A 81 7.98 -2.57 28.76
C THR A 81 9.37 -3.20 28.63
N GLY A 82 10.15 -2.84 27.62
CA GLY A 82 11.48 -3.38 27.34
C GLY A 82 11.54 -4.35 26.16
N ASP A 83 10.40 -4.77 25.62
CA ASP A 83 10.35 -5.63 24.42
C ASP A 83 10.80 -4.85 23.18
N HIS A 84 11.60 -5.48 22.32
CA HIS A 84 12.07 -4.88 21.08
C HIS A 84 12.04 -5.90 19.94
N PHE A 85 11.46 -5.48 18.82
CA PHE A 85 11.46 -6.20 17.56
C PHE A 85 12.40 -5.52 16.56
N HIS A 86 13.23 -6.32 15.90
CA HIS A 86 14.07 -5.90 14.79
C HIS A 86 13.76 -6.75 13.55
N LEU A 87 13.44 -6.09 12.44
CA LEU A 87 13.22 -6.72 11.15
C LEU A 87 14.55 -7.25 10.60
N THR A 88 14.58 -8.51 10.16
CA THR A 88 15.76 -9.10 9.53
C THR A 88 15.57 -9.34 8.04
N ASP A 89 14.35 -9.58 7.60
CA ASP A 89 14.02 -9.80 6.20
C ASP A 89 12.64 -9.24 5.86
N LEU A 90 12.59 -8.36 4.86
CA LEU A 90 11.36 -7.81 4.33
C LEU A 90 10.88 -8.69 3.16
N THR A 91 9.75 -9.37 3.34
CA THR A 91 9.22 -10.30 2.33
C THR A 91 8.21 -9.65 1.39
N ARG A 92 7.61 -8.53 1.80
CA ARG A 92 6.71 -7.72 0.98
C ARG A 92 6.80 -6.26 1.39
N GLY A 93 6.81 -5.37 0.41
CA GLY A 93 6.76 -3.92 0.62
C GLY A 93 5.89 -3.25 -0.44
N LEU A 94 4.58 -3.14 -0.22
CA LEU A 94 3.65 -2.58 -1.19
C LEU A 94 3.40 -1.10 -0.90
N CYS A 95 3.71 -0.25 -1.89
CA CYS A 95 3.42 1.18 -1.85
C CYS A 95 2.18 1.50 -2.68
N THR A 96 1.24 2.24 -2.09
CA THR A 96 -0.09 2.50 -2.65
C THR A 96 -0.73 3.74 -2.03
N GLY A 97 -1.96 4.06 -2.44
CA GLY A 97 -2.67 5.25 -2.01
C GLY A 97 -2.42 6.45 -2.95
N PRO A 98 -2.97 7.62 -2.63
CA PRO A 98 -2.74 8.85 -3.39
C PRO A 98 -1.31 9.38 -3.21
N ASP A 99 -0.93 10.33 -4.07
CA ASP A 99 0.31 11.08 -3.93
C ASP A 99 0.43 11.77 -2.56
N ALA A 100 1.56 11.57 -1.88
CA ALA A 100 1.99 12.44 -0.79
C ALA A 100 2.55 13.74 -1.36
N THR A 101 2.31 14.87 -0.69
CA THR A 101 2.72 16.20 -1.21
C THR A 101 4.04 16.70 -0.64
N THR A 102 4.51 16.12 0.46
CA THR A 102 5.65 16.61 1.21
C THR A 102 6.48 15.45 1.77
N PRO A 103 7.67 15.17 1.23
CA PRO A 103 8.03 15.53 -0.15
C PRO A 103 7.02 14.90 -1.13
N ASN A 104 6.99 15.39 -2.38
CA ASN A 104 6.15 14.77 -3.38
C ASN A 104 6.57 13.30 -3.59
N ALA A 105 5.64 12.38 -3.43
CA ALA A 105 5.80 10.96 -3.73
C ALA A 105 4.48 10.43 -4.31
N PRO A 106 4.50 9.42 -5.19
CA PRO A 106 3.28 8.97 -5.87
C PRO A 106 2.36 8.12 -4.98
N PHE A 107 2.78 7.86 -3.74
CA PHE A 107 2.04 7.08 -2.75
C PHE A 107 2.10 7.75 -1.38
N ASN A 108 1.22 7.33 -0.47
CA ASN A 108 1.24 7.75 0.91
C ASN A 108 1.06 6.58 1.90
N THR A 109 0.87 5.36 1.41
CA THR A 109 0.61 4.18 2.23
C THR A 109 1.61 3.09 1.91
N TYR A 110 2.22 2.52 2.95
CA TYR A 110 3.17 1.41 2.87
C TYR A 110 2.65 0.20 3.65
N TYR A 111 2.40 -0.90 2.96
CA TYR A 111 2.08 -2.19 3.56
C TYR A 111 3.29 -3.12 3.51
N GLY A 112 3.69 -3.69 4.63
CA GLY A 112 4.81 -4.60 4.68
C GLY A 112 4.55 -5.89 5.45
N THR A 113 5.26 -6.93 5.04
CA THR A 113 5.43 -8.16 5.83
C THR A 113 6.88 -8.56 5.88
N GLY A 114 7.29 -9.21 6.96
CA GLY A 114 8.65 -9.69 7.06
C GLY A 114 8.86 -10.63 8.24
N SER A 115 10.09 -11.11 8.33
CA SER A 115 10.59 -11.86 9.48
C SER A 115 11.62 -11.04 10.24
N GLY A 116 11.75 -11.32 11.53
CA GLY A 116 12.63 -10.59 12.43
C GLY A 116 12.84 -11.33 13.74
N ARG A 117 13.27 -10.58 14.75
CA ARG A 117 13.50 -11.09 16.09
C ARG A 117 12.79 -10.22 17.11
N LEU A 118 11.99 -10.81 17.98
CA LEU A 118 11.44 -10.18 19.18
C LEU A 118 12.25 -10.65 20.38
N ASN A 119 13.02 -9.74 21.00
CA ASN A 119 13.93 -10.07 22.11
C ASN A 119 14.88 -11.24 21.79
N GLY A 120 15.35 -11.33 20.54
CA GLY A 120 16.22 -12.40 20.06
C GLY A 120 15.50 -13.62 19.49
N GLU A 121 14.22 -13.83 19.83
CA GLU A 121 13.42 -14.97 19.35
C GLU A 121 12.83 -14.72 17.96
N PRO A 122 12.79 -15.71 17.05
CA PRO A 122 12.18 -15.56 15.73
C PRO A 122 10.72 -15.08 15.80
N ALA A 123 10.41 -14.06 15.02
CA ALA A 123 9.07 -13.47 14.94
C ALA A 123 8.75 -13.05 13.50
N ASN A 124 7.45 -12.99 13.19
CA ASN A 124 6.93 -12.43 11.95
C ASN A 124 6.24 -11.11 12.24
N ILE A 125 6.25 -10.21 11.27
CA ILE A 125 5.57 -8.92 11.36
C ILE A 125 4.71 -8.66 10.12
N TRP A 126 3.53 -8.10 10.34
CA TRP A 126 2.80 -7.31 9.36
C TRP A 126 2.76 -5.86 9.85
N PHE A 127 2.87 -4.90 8.94
CA PHE A 127 2.76 -3.49 9.30
C PHE A 127 2.15 -2.65 8.17
N ASN A 128 1.59 -1.51 8.56
CA ASN A 128 1.05 -0.48 7.69
C ASN A 128 1.43 0.90 8.21
N PHE A 129 2.09 1.69 7.36
CA PHE A 129 2.41 3.09 7.64
C PHE A 129 1.69 4.00 6.65
N VAL A 130 1.07 5.06 7.15
CA VAL A 130 0.38 6.06 6.33
C VAL A 130 0.94 7.43 6.64
N ASP A 131 1.38 8.11 5.59
CA ASP A 131 1.73 9.53 5.54
C ASP A 131 0.45 10.32 5.21
N ARG A 132 0.01 11.16 6.15
CA ARG A 132 -1.16 12.03 5.99
C ARG A 132 -0.76 13.51 5.90
N GLY A 133 0.50 13.78 5.59
CA GLY A 133 1.07 15.12 5.49
C GLY A 133 1.52 15.69 6.84
N GLU A 134 2.17 16.85 6.78
CA GLU A 134 2.83 17.45 7.94
C GLU A 134 1.98 18.50 8.67
N PRO A 135 2.12 18.58 10.00
CA PRO A 135 2.96 17.72 10.85
C PRO A 135 2.36 16.31 11.01
N GLY A 136 3.19 15.26 10.95
CA GLY A 136 2.72 13.88 11.02
C GLY A 136 2.08 13.48 12.35
N ALA A 137 2.48 14.11 13.46
CA ALA A 137 1.87 13.86 14.76
C ALA A 137 0.37 14.17 14.75
N GLY A 138 -0.45 13.19 15.18
CA GLY A 138 -1.90 13.27 15.23
C GLY A 138 -2.62 12.92 13.93
N VAL A 139 -1.90 12.75 12.81
CA VAL A 139 -2.51 12.45 11.50
C VAL A 139 -1.91 11.22 10.83
N ASP A 140 -0.60 11.01 10.91
CA ASP A 140 0.07 9.83 10.40
C ASP A 140 -0.34 8.59 11.18
N ILE A 141 -0.40 7.46 10.50
CA ILE A 141 -0.83 6.19 11.09
C ILE A 141 0.33 5.21 11.11
N ALA A 142 0.51 4.53 12.22
CA ALA A 142 1.31 3.32 12.32
C ALA A 142 0.45 2.17 12.82
N ALA A 143 0.51 1.05 12.13
CA ALA A 143 -0.08 -0.20 12.55
C ALA A 143 0.91 -1.34 12.38
N PHE A 144 0.98 -2.25 13.33
CA PHE A 144 1.78 -3.46 13.23
C PHE A 144 1.18 -4.59 14.07
N THR A 145 1.52 -5.81 13.66
CA THR A 145 1.22 -7.05 14.37
C THR A 145 2.48 -7.91 14.32
N ILE A 146 3.05 -8.20 15.48
CA ILE A 146 4.23 -9.04 15.65
C ILE A 146 3.81 -10.33 16.33
N GLN A 147 4.18 -11.46 15.73
CA GLN A 147 3.82 -12.79 16.24
C GLN A 147 5.05 -13.69 16.34
N THR A 148 5.19 -14.38 17.48
CA THR A 148 6.17 -15.46 17.67
C THR A 148 5.50 -16.83 17.53
N SER A 149 6.31 -17.88 17.33
CA SER A 149 5.84 -19.28 17.36
C SER A 149 5.32 -19.72 18.74
N SER A 150 5.78 -19.07 19.81
CA SER A 150 5.30 -19.27 21.18
C SER A 150 3.94 -18.62 21.48
N GLY A 151 3.36 -17.89 20.51
CA GLY A 151 2.04 -17.26 20.66
C GLY A 151 2.06 -15.85 21.24
N ASN A 152 3.24 -15.22 21.41
CA ASN A 152 3.30 -13.81 21.77
C ASN A 152 2.76 -12.99 20.60
N LEU A 153 1.79 -12.11 20.89
CA LEU A 153 1.17 -11.22 19.93
C LEU A 153 1.26 -9.79 20.44
N LEU A 154 2.01 -8.94 19.74
CA LEU A 154 2.04 -7.50 19.98
C LEU A 154 1.34 -6.81 18.81
N GLN A 155 0.27 -6.09 19.11
CA GLN A 155 -0.55 -5.44 18.09
C GLN A 155 -0.80 -3.98 18.46
N CYS A 156 -0.62 -3.10 17.49
CA CYS A 156 -0.94 -1.70 17.61
C CYS A 156 -1.49 -1.15 16.31
N SER A 157 -2.41 -0.20 16.41
CA SER A 157 -2.85 0.63 15.28
C SER A 157 -3.39 1.93 15.85
N ASN A 158 -2.70 3.05 15.60
CA ASN A 158 -3.18 4.37 16.00
C ASN A 158 -2.50 5.47 15.19
N THR A 159 -2.94 6.70 15.38
CA THR A 159 -2.20 7.88 14.95
C THR A 159 -0.93 8.06 15.77
N LEU A 160 0.09 8.68 15.19
CA LEU A 160 1.33 9.01 15.91
C LEU A 160 1.05 10.06 16.99
N GLU A 161 1.53 9.83 18.21
CA GLU A 161 1.62 10.88 19.24
C GLU A 161 2.77 11.86 18.96
N GLY A 162 3.78 11.39 18.23
CA GLY A 162 4.92 12.17 17.80
C GLY A 162 5.74 11.40 16.76
N GLY A 163 6.51 12.13 15.96
CA GLY A 163 7.23 11.56 14.81
C GLY A 163 6.55 11.88 13.47
N ASN A 164 6.96 11.17 12.43
CA ASN A 164 6.53 11.41 11.06
C ASN A 164 6.75 10.15 10.20
N ASN A 165 5.79 9.83 9.35
CA ASN A 165 5.94 8.96 8.19
C ASN A 165 6.14 9.84 6.96
N GLN A 166 7.07 9.46 6.09
CA GLN A 166 7.35 10.22 4.89
C GLN A 166 7.55 9.29 3.71
N ALA A 167 6.65 9.41 2.74
CA ALA A 167 6.80 8.75 1.45
C ALA A 167 7.84 9.50 0.59
N HIS A 168 8.62 8.76 -0.19
CA HIS A 168 9.62 9.31 -1.10
C HIS A 168 9.55 8.62 -2.45
N GLN A 169 9.86 9.38 -3.50
CA GLN A 169 10.14 8.83 -4.82
C GLN A 169 11.29 7.81 -4.79
N ALA A 170 11.33 6.93 -5.79
CA ALA A 170 12.39 5.92 -5.94
C ALA A 170 13.79 6.53 -6.06
N THR A 171 13.88 7.70 -6.70
CA THR A 171 15.12 8.44 -6.89
C THR A 171 15.15 9.67 -6.00
N GLY A 172 15.91 9.61 -4.91
CA GLY A 172 16.19 10.75 -4.05
C GLY A 172 17.54 10.53 -3.36
N ARG A 173 18.30 11.60 -3.12
CA ARG A 173 19.50 11.50 -2.29
C ARG A 173 19.09 10.96 -0.93
N ARG A 174 19.85 9.98 -0.43
CA ARG A 174 19.85 9.64 1.01
C ARG A 174 19.94 10.96 1.79
N PRO A 175 19.08 11.20 2.79
CA PRO A 175 19.30 12.28 3.74
C PRO A 175 20.70 12.18 4.35
#